data_AF-A0A839FUY4-F1
#
_entry.id   AF-A0A839FUY4-F1
#
_cell.length_a   1.000
_cell.length_b   1.000
_cell.length_c   1.000
_cell.angle_alpha   90.00
_cell.angle_beta   90.00
_cell.angle_gamma   90.00
#
_symmetry.space_group_name_H-M   'P 1'
#
loop_
_entity.id
_entity.type
_entity.pdbx_description
1 polymer ?
#
loop_
_entity_poly.entity_id
_entity_poly.type
_entity_poly.pdbx_seq_one_letter_code
_entity_poly.pdbx_strand_id
1 'polypeptide(L)'
;MTGRASRDRDERLPERMRDYRIEAEPRQSPDLHKLVQLFIGMARSRAEQDRTTPATDADTVLPASEQCRDGEVESEAQEANG
;
A
#
# COMPACT_ATOMS: atom_id res chain seq x y z
N MET A 1 29.19 24.62 4.83
CA MET A 1 29.11 23.21 5.26
C MET A 1 27.68 22.87 5.67
N THR A 2 27.09 21.92 4.95
CA THR A 2 25.97 21.00 5.30
C THR A 2 24.72 21.53 6.00
N GLY A 3 23.73 21.97 5.20
CA GLY A 3 22.30 21.97 5.60
C GLY A 3 21.57 20.87 4.83
N ARG A 4 21.38 19.68 5.42
CA ARG A 4 20.57 18.60 4.82
C ARG A 4 19.92 17.67 5.85
N ALA A 5 19.34 18.21 6.93
CA ALA A 5 18.77 17.38 8.01
C ALA A 5 17.25 17.50 8.24
N SER A 6 16.54 18.41 7.57
CA SER A 6 15.19 18.81 8.04
C SER A 6 14.00 18.19 7.30
N ARG A 7 14.20 17.23 6.39
CA ARG A 7 13.11 16.78 5.50
C ARG A 7 12.25 15.61 6.00
N ASP A 8 12.50 15.09 7.20
CA ASP A 8 11.82 13.86 7.67
C ASP A 8 11.40 13.90 9.15
N ARG A 9 11.21 15.10 9.73
CA ARG A 9 10.60 15.24 11.06
C ARG A 9 9.10 15.46 10.89
N ASP A 10 8.29 14.45 11.20
CA ASP A 10 6.84 14.62 11.29
C ASP A 10 6.48 15.43 12.54
N GLU A 11 6.16 16.71 12.34
CA GLU A 11 5.80 17.64 13.42
C GLU A 11 4.49 17.26 14.13
N ARG A 12 3.68 16.37 13.55
CA ARG A 12 2.45 15.87 14.18
C ARG A 12 2.75 14.86 15.29
N LEU A 13 3.96 14.29 15.30
CA LEU A 13 4.39 13.34 16.33
C LEU A 13 4.91 14.08 17.58
N PRO A 14 4.71 13.51 18.79
CA PRO A 14 5.30 14.04 20.02
C PRO A 14 6.81 14.20 19.92
N GLU A 15 7.38 15.22 20.55
CA GLU A 15 8.80 15.57 20.41
C GLU A 15 9.75 14.40 20.69
N ARG A 16 9.47 13.63 21.74
CA ARG A 16 10.22 12.40 22.08
C ARG A 16 10.19 11.32 21.00
N MET A 17 9.21 11.33 20.10
CA MET A 17 9.02 10.31 19.07
C MET A 17 9.68 10.66 17.74
N ARG A 18 10.01 11.94 17.52
CA ARG A 18 10.53 12.44 16.25
C ARG A 18 11.95 11.97 15.92
N ASP A 19 12.66 11.46 16.92
CA ASP A 19 14.02 10.93 16.77
C ASP A 19 14.04 9.39 16.57
N TYR A 20 12.89 8.70 16.72
CA TYR A 20 12.82 7.27 16.41
C TYR A 20 12.56 7.04 14.93
N ARG A 21 13.31 6.09 14.37
CA ARG A 21 13.08 5.58 13.01
C ARG A 21 12.27 4.30 13.12
N ILE A 22 11.08 4.28 12.52
CA ILE A 22 10.24 3.08 12.44
C ILE A 22 10.73 2.27 11.25
N GLU A 23 11.25 1.07 11.50
CA GLU A 23 11.67 0.13 10.47
C GLU A 23 10.79 -1.12 10.54
N ALA A 24 10.38 -1.62 9.38
CA ALA A 24 9.68 -2.89 9.30
C ALA A 24 10.70 -4.03 9.18
N GLU A 25 10.74 -4.92 10.17
CA GLU A 25 11.55 -6.13 10.07
C GLU A 25 10.82 -7.19 9.23
N PRO A 26 11.46 -7.75 8.19
CA PRO A 26 10.87 -8.82 7.41
C PRO A 26 10.77 -10.09 8.26
N ARG A 27 9.56 -10.66 8.30
CA ARG A 27 9.28 -11.90 9.03
C ARG A 27 9.21 -13.06 8.05
N GLN A 28 9.77 -14.21 8.42
CA GLN A 28 9.75 -15.42 7.60
C GLN A 28 8.31 -15.90 7.31
N SER A 29 7.41 -15.75 8.29
CA SER A 29 5.98 -16.01 8.14
C SER A 29 5.20 -14.80 8.64
N PRO A 30 4.64 -13.97 7.75
CA PRO A 30 3.78 -12.86 8.14
C PRO A 30 2.43 -13.37 8.64
N ASP A 31 1.84 -12.63 9.57
CA ASP A 31 0.51 -12.93 10.08
C ASP A 31 -0.55 -12.46 9.07
N LEU A 32 -1.16 -13.42 8.36
CA LEU A 32 -2.13 -13.13 7.32
C LEU A 32 -3.34 -12.36 7.84
N HIS A 33 -3.79 -12.66 9.06
CA HIS A 33 -4.94 -11.98 9.64
C HIS A 33 -4.65 -10.49 9.89
N LYS A 34 -3.45 -10.18 10.40
CA LYS A 34 -3.01 -8.79 10.58
C LYS A 34 -2.85 -8.06 9.25
N LEU A 35 -2.35 -8.73 8.22
CA LEU A 35 -2.26 -8.14 6.88
C LEU A 35 -3.65 -7.81 6.33
N VAL A 36 -4.60 -8.75 6.41
CA VAL A 36 -5.98 -8.52 5.96
C VAL A 36 -6.60 -7.30 6.67
N GLN A 37 -6.45 -7.20 7.99
CA GLN A 37 -6.93 -6.04 8.75
C GLN A 37 -6.31 -4.73 8.27
N LEU A 38 -4.99 -4.70 8.04
CA LEU A 38 -4.28 -3.53 7.54
C LEU A 38 -4.80 -3.10 6.17
N PHE A 39 -4.92 -4.04 5.22
CA PHE A 39 -5.37 -3.74 3.86
C PHE A 39 -6.82 -3.23 3.83
N ILE A 40 -7.72 -3.81 4.63
CA ILE A 40 -9.10 -3.33 4.74
C ILE A 40 -9.13 -1.90 5.29
N GLY A 41 -8.37 -1.62 6.36
CA GLY A 41 -8.27 -0.27 6.92
C GLY A 41 -7.74 0.75 5.91
N MET A 42 -6.72 0.37 5.15
CA MET A 42 -6.14 1.18 4.08
C MET A 42 -7.12 1.45 2.92
N ALA A 43 -7.89 0.45 2.51
CA ALA A 43 -8.90 0.61 1.46
C ALA A 43 -10.02 1.55 1.92
N ARG A 44 -10.49 1.38 3.16
CA ARG A 44 -11.51 2.24 3.77
C ARG A 44 -11.04 3.69 3.89
N SER A 45 -9.80 3.91 4.37
CA SER A 45 -9.24 5.27 4.50
C SER A 45 -9.20 6.00 3.16
N ARG A 46 -8.87 5.29 2.06
CA ARG A 46 -8.90 5.87 0.71
C ARG A 46 -10.32 6.21 0.27
N ALA A 47 -11.26 5.29 0.44
CA ALA A 47 -12.66 5.53 0.11
C ALA A 47 -13.28 6.70 0.89
N GLU A 48 -12.83 6.95 2.13
CA GLU A 48 -13.23 8.12 2.92
C GLU A 48 -12.55 9.42 2.42
N GLN A 49 -11.27 9.36 2.03
CA GLN A 49 -10.57 10.49 1.41
C GLN A 49 -11.23 10.92 0.10
N ASP A 50 -11.54 9.99 -0.80
CA ASP A 50 -12.19 10.25 -2.09
C ASP A 50 -13.54 10.98 -1.92
N ARG A 51 -14.26 10.71 -0.82
CA ARG A 51 -15.52 11.37 -0.49
C ARG A 51 -15.34 12.80 0.05
N THR A 52 -14.16 13.13 0.57
CA THR A 52 -13.88 14.40 1.24
C THR A 52 -13.07 15.38 0.39
N THR A 53 -12.44 14.93 -0.70
CA THR A 53 -11.79 15.81 -1.69
C THR A 53 -12.79 16.23 -2.76
N PRO A 54 -13.35 17.46 -2.73
CA PRO A 54 -14.05 18.01 -3.89
C PRO A 54 -13.03 18.15 -5.02
N ALA A 55 -13.39 17.66 -6.21
CA ALA A 55 -12.58 17.70 -7.42
C ALA A 55 -12.05 19.11 -7.68
N THR A 56 -10.82 19.38 -7.23
CA THR A 56 -10.08 20.59 -7.56
C THR A 56 -8.86 20.11 -8.33
N ASP A 57 -9.01 20.24 -9.64
CA ASP A 57 -8.04 20.10 -10.72
C ASP A 57 -7.17 18.84 -10.82
N ALA A 58 -7.35 18.23 -11.99
CA ALA A 58 -6.57 17.16 -12.55
C ALA A 58 -5.12 17.62 -12.85
N ASP A 59 -4.18 17.36 -11.95
CA ASP A 59 -2.78 17.13 -12.34
C ASP A 59 -2.00 16.46 -11.19
N THR A 60 -2.26 15.18 -10.93
CA THR A 60 -1.26 14.33 -10.26
C THR A 60 -1.45 12.91 -10.77
N VAL A 61 -0.52 12.49 -11.62
CA VAL A 61 -0.46 11.16 -12.24
C VAL A 61 -0.51 10.07 -11.15
N LEU A 62 -1.64 9.37 -11.06
CA LEU A 62 -1.73 8.06 -10.43
C LEU A 62 -0.96 7.07 -11.31
N PRO A 63 0.00 6.26 -10.80
CA PRO A 63 0.51 5.17 -11.60
C PRO A 63 -0.66 4.20 -11.81
N ALA A 64 -0.97 3.95 -13.08
CA ALA A 64 -2.00 3.02 -13.49
C ALA A 64 -1.80 1.69 -12.75
N SER A 65 -2.78 1.30 -11.94
CA SER A 65 -2.94 -0.06 -11.45
C SER A 65 -3.20 -0.93 -12.67
N GLU A 66 -2.14 -1.42 -13.29
CA GLU A 66 -2.23 -2.37 -14.39
C GLU A 66 -2.85 -3.67 -13.87
N GLN A 67 -4.11 -3.86 -14.26
CA GLN A 67 -4.75 -5.12 -14.63
C GLN A 67 -4.86 -6.19 -13.53
N CYS A 68 -6.10 -6.34 -13.05
CA CYS A 68 -6.67 -7.66 -12.79
C CYS A 68 -6.33 -8.58 -13.96
N ARG A 69 -5.31 -9.41 -13.82
CA ARG A 69 -5.09 -10.52 -14.73
C ARG A 69 -6.08 -11.59 -14.33
N ASP A 70 -7.23 -11.58 -14.99
CA ASP A 70 -8.09 -12.75 -15.14
C ASP A 70 -7.29 -13.80 -15.92
N GLY A 71 -6.46 -14.53 -15.18
CA GLY A 71 -5.78 -15.73 -15.66
C GLY A 71 -6.71 -16.92 -15.44
N GLU A 72 -7.70 -17.07 -16.32
CA GLU A 72 -8.47 -18.31 -16.41
C GLU A 72 -7.52 -19.41 -16.90
N VAL A 73 -6.99 -20.20 -15.97
CA VAL A 73 -6.27 -21.44 -16.28
C VAL A 73 -7.29 -22.54 -16.51
N GLU A 74 -7.82 -22.62 -17.72
CA GLU A 74 -8.61 -23.79 -18.13
C GLU A 74 -7.73 -25.04 -18.06
N SER A 75 -7.97 -25.83 -17.02
CA SER A 75 -7.38 -27.15 -16.83
C SER A 75 -8.22 -28.14 -17.62
N GLU A 76 -7.80 -28.48 -18.84
CA GLU A 76 -8.40 -29.61 -19.55
C GLU A 76 -7.39 -30.76 -19.64
N ALA A 77 -7.69 -31.82 -18.88
CA ALA A 77 -7.01 -33.08 -18.93
C ALA A 77 -7.33 -33.77 -20.27
N GLN A 78 -6.34 -33.96 -21.13
CA GLN A 78 -6.47 -34.85 -22.28
C GLN A 78 -5.87 -36.22 -21.91
N GLU A 79 -6.77 -37.14 -21.57
CA GLU A 79 -6.50 -38.56 -21.38
C GLU A 79 -6.08 -39.26 -22.68
N ALA A 80 -5.47 -40.43 -22.49
CA ALA A 80 -4.86 -41.33 -23.46
C ALA A 80 -5.76 -41.83 -24.61
N ASN A 81 -5.21 -41.92 -25.82
CA ASN A 81 -4.97 -43.16 -26.60
C ASN A 81 -4.77 -42.88 -28.10
N GLY A 82 -3.90 -43.67 -28.74
CA GLY A 82 -3.72 -43.74 -30.19
C GLY A 82 -2.33 -44.20 -30.57
#